data_AF-A0A954TXF0-F1
#
_entry.id   AF-A0A954TXF0-F1
#
_cell.length_a   1.000
_cell.length_b   1.000
_cell.length_c   1.000
_cell.angle_alpha   90.00
_cell.angle_beta   90.00
_cell.angle_gamma   90.00
#
_symmetry.space_group_name_H-M   'P 1'
#
loop_
_entity.id
_entity.type
_entity.pdbx_description
1 polymer ?
#
loop_
_entity_poly.entity_id
_entity_poly.type
_entity_poly.pdbx_seq_one_letter_code
_entity_poly.pdbx_strand_id
1 'polypeptide(L)'
;MGYRERVTDGSNLDVSRVTMSSTNDQASAGAAKRHLTWGNIVGLIAKGDYENAYGLLKHEGSREPLMVNAKGVCLLRLGRYVEAADLFRNMVLAPGCMWIRKESPTCYKLNFATALLLAGHPSGCRDILAEINDDTNPTVIALRDTIKRWVSGLSFWQKVNWWTGKIEPANCRPTIDFPPGDFGLHVSLPPPTPDASATSHHQAAV
;
A
#
# COMPACT_ATOMS: atom_id res chain seq x y z
N MET A 1 61.03 41.95 19.05
CA MET A 1 60.33 40.66 18.89
C MET A 1 59.86 40.60 17.45
N GLY A 2 60.66 39.98 16.58
CA GLY A 2 60.54 40.12 15.12
C GLY A 2 59.72 38.98 14.50
N TYR A 3 58.74 39.36 13.67
CA TYR A 3 58.03 38.43 12.79
C TYR A 3 58.72 38.42 11.43
N ARG A 4 59.18 37.23 11.03
CA ARG A 4 59.92 36.96 9.80
C ARG A 4 58.97 36.29 8.82
N GLU A 5 58.78 36.93 7.67
CA GLU A 5 58.13 36.36 6.48
C GLU A 5 58.78 35.04 6.07
N ARG A 6 57.97 34.10 5.59
CA ARG A 6 58.44 33.02 4.73
C ARG A 6 57.44 32.78 3.61
N VAL A 7 57.85 33.21 2.42
CA VAL A 7 57.29 32.83 1.12
C VAL A 7 57.80 31.43 0.77
N THR A 8 56.91 30.55 0.33
CA THR A 8 57.24 29.39 -0.50
C THR A 8 56.17 29.20 -1.56
N ASP A 9 56.60 29.42 -2.81
CA ASP A 9 55.99 29.01 -4.07
C ASP A 9 56.27 27.52 -4.33
N GLY A 10 55.45 26.85 -5.14
CA GLY A 10 55.71 25.45 -5.56
C GLY A 10 54.50 24.58 -5.88
N SER A 11 53.91 24.85 -7.05
CA SER A 11 53.36 23.92 -8.06
C SER A 11 53.06 22.43 -7.79
N ASN A 12 51.99 22.00 -8.50
CA ASN A 12 51.63 20.65 -8.98
C ASN A 12 51.00 19.64 -8.01
N LEU A 13 49.72 19.34 -8.25
CA LEU A 13 49.26 17.97 -8.55
C LEU A 13 47.82 18.03 -9.12
N ASP A 14 47.74 17.77 -10.43
CA ASP A 14 46.52 17.46 -11.16
C ASP A 14 45.97 16.11 -10.64
N VAL A 15 44.94 16.16 -9.79
CA VAL A 15 44.22 14.98 -9.25
C VAL A 15 42.71 15.17 -9.45
N SER A 16 42.29 15.67 -10.61
CA SER A 16 40.88 15.95 -10.89
C SER A 16 40.36 15.19 -12.10
N ARG A 17 40.53 13.85 -12.17
CA ARG A 17 39.82 13.08 -13.20
C ARG A 17 39.67 11.57 -13.05
N VAL A 18 39.51 11.01 -11.86
CA VAL A 18 39.01 9.62 -11.74
C VAL A 18 38.17 9.49 -10.48
N THR A 19 36.83 9.43 -10.63
CA THR A 19 35.85 8.71 -9.75
C THR A 19 34.37 9.08 -10.01
N MET A 20 34.00 9.74 -11.12
CA MET A 20 32.57 10.02 -11.41
C MET A 20 31.83 8.86 -12.14
N SER A 21 32.51 7.77 -12.51
CA SER A 21 31.89 6.66 -13.29
C SER A 21 31.38 5.48 -12.44
N SER A 22 31.68 5.42 -11.15
CA SER A 22 31.41 4.21 -10.33
C SER A 22 30.06 4.20 -9.61
N THR A 23 29.34 5.33 -9.56
CA THR A 23 28.04 5.44 -8.87
C THR A 23 26.86 5.02 -9.75
N ASN A 24 26.99 5.12 -11.07
CA ASN A 24 25.90 4.81 -12.00
C ASN A 24 25.67 3.29 -12.17
N ASP A 25 26.72 2.49 -12.06
CA ASP A 25 26.66 1.03 -12.20
C ASP A 25 26.09 0.33 -10.95
N GLN A 26 26.26 0.91 -9.76
CA GLN A 26 25.65 0.36 -8.54
C GLN A 26 24.15 0.66 -8.44
N ALA A 27 23.72 1.84 -8.91
CA ALA A 27 22.30 2.21 -8.93
C ALA A 27 21.48 1.35 -9.91
N SER A 28 22.04 1.04 -11.08
CA SER A 28 21.41 0.19 -12.09
C SER A 28 21.32 -1.28 -11.65
N ALA A 29 22.38 -1.82 -11.03
CA ALA A 29 22.35 -3.17 -10.45
C ALA A 29 21.32 -3.31 -9.32
N GLY A 30 21.20 -2.30 -8.45
CA GLY A 30 20.19 -2.27 -7.39
C GLY A 30 18.75 -2.16 -7.90
N ALA A 31 18.52 -1.45 -9.01
CA ALA A 31 17.20 -1.39 -9.66
C ALA A 31 16.81 -2.72 -10.30
N ALA A 32 17.74 -3.36 -11.03
CA ALA A 32 17.51 -4.67 -11.65
C ALA A 32 17.20 -5.76 -10.61
N LYS A 33 17.93 -5.77 -9.48
CA LYS A 33 17.68 -6.70 -8.37
C LYS A 33 16.29 -6.50 -7.77
N ARG A 34 15.88 -5.25 -7.50
CA ARG A 34 14.54 -4.93 -6.97
C ARG A 34 13.42 -5.36 -7.92
N HIS A 35 13.60 -5.15 -9.22
CA HIS A 35 12.63 -5.59 -10.23
C HIS A 35 12.47 -7.12 -10.25
N LEU A 36 13.58 -7.86 -10.15
CA LEU A 36 13.55 -9.31 -10.06
C LEU A 36 12.87 -9.80 -8.76
N THR A 37 13.17 -9.16 -7.62
CA THR A 37 12.54 -9.46 -6.34
C THR A 37 11.02 -9.26 -6.39
N TRP A 38 10.55 -8.16 -6.99
CA TRP A 38 9.12 -7.90 -7.13
C TRP A 38 8.41 -8.93 -8.02
N GLY A 39 9.01 -9.30 -9.16
CA GLY A 39 8.48 -10.36 -10.02
C GLY A 39 8.30 -11.69 -9.29
N ASN A 40 9.27 -12.08 -8.45
CA ASN A 40 9.17 -13.29 -7.63
C ASN A 40 8.03 -13.19 -6.59
N ILE A 41 7.90 -12.04 -5.93
CA ILE A 41 6.82 -11.77 -4.96
C ILE A 41 5.45 -11.88 -5.64
N VAL A 42 5.26 -11.25 -6.79
CA VAL A 42 4.02 -11.32 -7.57
C VAL A 42 3.73 -12.76 -7.99
N GLY A 43 4.74 -13.52 -8.42
CA GLY A 43 4.61 -14.93 -8.75
C GLY A 43 4.17 -15.81 -7.58
N LEU A 44 4.65 -15.53 -6.36
CA LEU A 44 4.21 -16.22 -5.14
C LEU A 44 2.78 -15.85 -4.76
N ILE A 45 2.43 -14.56 -4.84
CA ILE A 45 1.07 -14.06 -4.57
C ILE A 45 0.06 -14.71 -5.54
N ALA A 46 0.39 -14.80 -6.82
CA ALA A 46 -0.46 -15.43 -7.84
C ALA A 46 -0.70 -16.93 -7.58
N LYS A 47 0.26 -17.61 -6.94
CA LYS A 47 0.15 -19.02 -6.51
C LYS A 47 -0.58 -19.20 -5.17
N GLY A 48 -0.92 -18.10 -4.49
CA GLY A 48 -1.50 -18.14 -3.14
C GLY A 48 -0.49 -18.44 -2.03
N ASP A 49 0.81 -18.41 -2.34
CA ASP A 49 1.89 -18.69 -1.38
C ASP A 49 2.25 -17.43 -0.58
N TYR A 50 1.31 -17.02 0.28
CA TYR A 50 1.40 -15.76 1.02
C TYR A 50 2.48 -15.77 2.11
N GLU A 51 2.84 -16.95 2.65
CA GLU A 51 3.88 -17.08 3.68
C GLU A 51 5.26 -16.76 3.09
N ASN A 52 5.60 -17.38 1.96
CA ASN A 52 6.87 -17.10 1.27
C ASN A 52 6.89 -15.68 0.69
N ALA A 53 5.78 -15.19 0.12
CA ALA A 53 5.68 -13.82 -0.35
C ALA A 53 5.93 -12.80 0.79
N TYR A 54 5.30 -13.01 1.94
CA TYR A 54 5.51 -12.19 3.14
C TYR A 54 6.96 -12.26 3.63
N GLY A 55 7.58 -13.44 3.60
CA GLY A 55 8.99 -13.64 3.93
C GLY A 55 9.91 -12.74 3.09
N LEU A 56 9.76 -12.78 1.76
CA LEU A 56 10.55 -11.92 0.86
C LEU A 56 10.30 -10.43 1.11
N LEU A 57 9.04 -10.02 1.26
CA LEU A 57 8.66 -8.63 1.56
C LEU A 57 9.24 -8.13 2.89
N LYS A 58 9.32 -9.01 3.90
CA LYS A 58 9.91 -8.69 5.21
C LYS A 58 11.43 -8.51 5.10
N HIS A 59 12.11 -9.33 4.31
CA HIS A 59 13.57 -9.27 4.14
C HIS A 59 14.04 -8.06 3.32
N GLU A 60 13.30 -7.65 2.30
CA GLU A 60 13.70 -6.52 1.45
C GLU A 60 13.74 -5.19 2.24
N GLY A 61 12.89 -5.05 3.27
CA GLY A 61 12.86 -3.85 4.13
C GLY A 61 12.39 -2.57 3.43
N SER A 62 11.84 -2.67 2.22
CA SER A 62 11.38 -1.53 1.43
C SER A 62 10.26 -0.76 2.15
N ARG A 63 10.33 0.58 2.06
CA ARG A 63 9.29 1.51 2.53
C ARG A 63 8.38 1.98 1.39
N GLU A 64 8.53 1.39 0.21
CA GLU A 64 7.68 1.72 -0.93
C GLU A 64 6.21 1.36 -0.62
N PRO A 65 5.25 2.30 -0.80
CA PRO A 65 3.86 2.08 -0.40
C PRO A 65 3.24 0.82 -1.00
N LEU A 66 3.58 0.47 -2.25
CA LEU A 66 3.10 -0.75 -2.90
C LEU A 66 3.60 -2.02 -2.21
N MET A 67 4.88 -2.07 -1.83
CA MET A 67 5.46 -3.21 -1.11
C MET A 67 4.90 -3.33 0.32
N VAL A 68 4.71 -2.19 0.99
CA VAL A 68 4.08 -2.16 2.32
C VAL A 68 2.62 -2.63 2.24
N ASN A 69 1.87 -2.19 1.22
CA ASN A 69 0.52 -2.66 0.98
C ASN A 69 0.49 -4.18 0.74
N ALA A 70 1.34 -4.69 -0.15
CA ALA A 70 1.43 -6.13 -0.44
C ALA A 70 1.75 -6.95 0.81
N LYS A 71 2.64 -6.43 1.66
CA LYS A 71 2.97 -7.05 2.96
C LYS A 71 1.74 -7.11 3.88
N GLY A 72 0.97 -6.03 3.95
CA GLY A 72 -0.27 -5.98 4.73
C GLY A 72 -1.35 -6.94 4.21
N VAL A 73 -1.50 -7.05 2.89
CA VAL A 73 -2.45 -8.00 2.29
C VAL A 73 -2.01 -9.45 2.54
N CYS A 74 -0.71 -9.77 2.46
CA CYS A 74 -0.24 -11.10 2.85
C CYS A 74 -0.58 -11.41 4.32
N LEU A 75 -0.39 -10.46 5.24
CA LEU A 75 -0.80 -10.63 6.66
C LEU A 75 -2.30 -10.89 6.80
N LEU A 76 -3.14 -10.16 6.06
CA LEU A 76 -4.59 -10.42 6.04
C LEU A 76 -4.91 -11.85 5.59
N ARG A 77 -4.26 -12.31 4.52
CA ARG A 77 -4.47 -13.65 3.95
C ARG A 77 -3.99 -14.77 4.87
N LEU A 78 -3.00 -14.49 5.69
CA LEU A 78 -2.45 -15.40 6.70
C LEU A 78 -3.23 -15.37 8.03
N GLY A 79 -4.30 -14.59 8.14
CA GLY A 79 -5.08 -14.50 9.38
C GLY A 79 -4.47 -13.60 10.46
N ARG A 80 -3.40 -12.87 10.15
CA ARG A 80 -2.63 -12.02 11.09
C ARG A 80 -3.18 -10.60 11.11
N TYR A 81 -4.46 -10.47 11.47
CA TYR A 81 -5.24 -9.24 11.28
C TYR A 81 -4.76 -8.04 12.11
N VAL A 82 -4.34 -8.28 13.35
CA VAL A 82 -3.84 -7.20 14.24
C VAL A 82 -2.56 -6.59 13.65
N GLU A 83 -1.61 -7.43 13.24
CA GLU A 83 -0.37 -6.96 12.60
C GLU A 83 -0.64 -6.24 11.27
N ALA A 84 -1.62 -6.71 10.49
CA ALA A 84 -2.04 -6.04 9.27
C ALA A 84 -2.62 -4.65 9.58
N ALA A 85 -3.49 -4.54 10.59
CA ALA A 85 -4.10 -3.28 11.01
C ALA A 85 -3.04 -2.28 11.47
N ASP A 86 -2.04 -2.72 12.24
CA ASP A 86 -0.93 -1.87 12.68
C ASP A 86 -0.08 -1.36 11.50
N LEU A 87 0.21 -2.23 10.53
CA LEU A 87 0.95 -1.86 9.33
C LEU A 87 0.18 -0.83 8.49
N PHE A 88 -1.11 -1.08 8.24
CA PHE A 88 -1.95 -0.18 7.45
C PHE A 88 -2.22 1.15 8.17
N ARG A 89 -2.32 1.16 9.51
CA ARG A 89 -2.47 2.39 10.29
C ARG A 89 -1.33 3.36 9.99
N ASN A 90 -0.09 2.89 9.97
CA ASN A 90 1.08 3.71 9.70
C ASN A 90 1.11 4.26 8.26
N MET A 91 0.42 3.59 7.35
CA MET A 91 0.37 3.96 5.93
C MET A 91 -0.77 4.94 5.64
N VAL A 92 -1.94 4.73 6.26
CA VAL A 92 -3.18 5.47 6.00
C VAL A 92 -3.34 6.68 6.91
N LEU A 93 -2.83 6.65 8.14
CA LEU A 93 -2.97 7.77 9.08
C LEU A 93 -1.78 8.74 9.02
N ALA A 94 -2.05 10.02 9.27
CA ALA A 94 -1.01 11.03 9.43
C ALA A 94 -0.18 10.75 10.70
N PRO A 95 1.15 10.92 10.69
CA PRO A 95 1.99 10.64 11.86
C PRO A 95 1.57 11.46 13.07
N GLY A 96 1.49 10.82 14.25
CA GLY A 96 1.08 11.48 15.49
C GLY A 96 -0.38 11.92 15.56
N CYS A 97 -1.20 11.52 14.58
CA CYS A 97 -2.60 11.90 14.47
C CYS A 97 -3.49 10.66 14.23
N MET A 98 -4.79 10.81 14.51
CA MET A 98 -5.80 9.80 14.20
C MET A 98 -6.54 10.09 12.88
N TRP A 99 -6.08 11.09 12.12
CA TRP A 99 -6.68 11.51 10.85
C TRP A 99 -6.16 10.67 9.68
N ILE A 100 -7.08 10.32 8.78
CA ILE A 100 -6.76 9.63 7.52
C ILE A 100 -6.13 10.63 6.54
N ARG A 101 -5.03 10.21 5.91
CA ARG A 101 -4.37 10.94 4.83
C ARG A 101 -5.29 11.01 3.61
N LYS A 102 -5.54 12.23 3.11
CA LYS A 102 -6.41 12.43 1.94
C LYS A 102 -5.82 11.77 0.70
N GLU A 103 -4.51 11.90 0.53
CA GLU A 103 -3.70 11.40 -0.58
C GLU A 103 -3.49 9.88 -0.57
N SER A 104 -3.88 9.17 0.50
CA SER A 104 -3.76 7.71 0.52
C SER A 104 -4.69 7.08 -0.52
N PRO A 105 -4.19 6.18 -1.39
CA PRO A 105 -5.01 5.43 -2.33
C PRO A 105 -6.20 4.73 -1.66
N THR A 106 -7.34 4.70 -2.34
CA THR A 106 -8.57 4.10 -1.81
C THR A 106 -8.38 2.62 -1.45
N CYS A 107 -7.64 1.85 -2.25
CA CYS A 107 -7.34 0.44 -1.94
C CYS A 107 -6.60 0.27 -0.61
N TYR A 108 -5.71 1.20 -0.24
CA TYR A 108 -4.97 1.14 1.03
C TYR A 108 -5.91 1.42 2.21
N LYS A 109 -6.82 2.38 2.07
CA LYS A 109 -7.86 2.67 3.07
C LYS A 109 -8.80 1.48 3.24
N LEU A 110 -9.20 0.82 2.15
CA LEU A 110 -10.05 -0.38 2.19
C LEU A 110 -9.35 -1.57 2.85
N ASN A 111 -8.06 -1.76 2.60
CA ASN A 111 -7.27 -2.79 3.26
C ASN A 111 -7.16 -2.53 4.77
N PHE A 112 -7.00 -1.27 5.17
CA PHE A 112 -7.04 -0.89 6.58
C PHE A 112 -8.40 -1.18 7.21
N ALA A 113 -9.49 -0.78 6.56
CA ALA A 113 -10.85 -1.07 7.02
C ALA A 113 -11.10 -2.58 7.17
N THR A 114 -10.67 -3.37 6.18
CA THR A 114 -10.74 -4.83 6.20
C THR A 114 -9.96 -5.41 7.39
N ALA A 115 -8.74 -4.92 7.63
CA ALA A 115 -7.93 -5.35 8.76
C ALA A 115 -8.59 -5.04 10.12
N LEU A 116 -9.15 -3.83 10.28
CA LEU A 116 -9.89 -3.45 11.48
C LEU A 116 -11.11 -4.37 11.69
N LEU A 117 -11.89 -4.63 10.65
CA LEU A 117 -13.05 -5.50 10.73
C LEU A 117 -12.68 -6.91 11.23
N LEU A 118 -11.67 -7.52 10.62
CA LEU A 118 -11.23 -8.89 10.93
C LEU A 118 -10.47 -8.99 12.26
N ALA A 119 -9.81 -7.91 12.68
CA ALA A 119 -9.21 -7.80 14.02
C ALA A 119 -10.26 -7.62 15.13
N GLY A 120 -11.54 -7.43 14.76
CA GLY A 120 -12.65 -7.29 15.69
C GLY A 120 -12.96 -5.86 16.09
N HIS A 121 -12.63 -4.90 15.22
CA HIS A 121 -12.90 -3.47 15.38
C HIS A 121 -13.88 -2.96 14.31
N PRO A 122 -15.14 -3.44 14.28
CA PRO A 122 -16.14 -3.03 13.29
C PRO A 122 -16.45 -1.53 13.34
N SER A 123 -16.32 -0.89 14.50
CA SER A 123 -16.53 0.56 14.63
C SER A 123 -15.46 1.34 13.87
N GLY A 124 -14.19 0.94 14.04
CA GLY A 124 -13.06 1.52 13.30
C GLY A 124 -13.20 1.28 11.80
N CYS A 125 -13.57 0.07 11.37
CA CYS A 125 -13.85 -0.22 9.95
C CYS A 125 -14.92 0.73 9.39
N ARG A 126 -16.04 0.91 10.10
CA ARG A 126 -17.13 1.79 9.68
C ARG A 126 -16.67 3.26 9.55
N ASP A 127 -15.85 3.74 10.48
CA ASP A 127 -15.32 5.11 10.44
C ASP A 127 -14.44 5.32 9.19
N ILE A 128 -13.58 4.35 8.83
CA ILE A 128 -12.81 4.41 7.57
C ILE A 128 -13.74 4.42 6.34
N LEU A 129 -14.78 3.59 6.32
CA LEU A 129 -15.73 3.50 5.20
C LEU A 129 -16.58 4.78 5.02
N ALA A 130 -16.82 5.52 6.11
CA ALA A 130 -17.48 6.83 6.05
C ALA A 130 -16.56 7.88 5.41
N GLU A 131 -15.26 7.85 5.72
CA GLU A 131 -14.28 8.77 5.12
C GLU A 131 -14.09 8.52 3.61
N ILE A 132 -14.09 7.26 3.17
CA ILE A 132 -13.91 6.92 1.74
C ILE A 132 -15.03 7.51 0.88
N ASN A 133 -16.27 7.50 1.38
CA ASN A 133 -17.45 8.06 0.72
C ASN A 133 -17.62 7.65 -0.76
N ASP A 134 -17.32 6.38 -1.09
CA ASP A 134 -17.51 5.79 -2.42
C ASP A 134 -18.46 4.61 -2.32
N ASP A 135 -19.73 4.87 -2.59
CA ASP A 135 -20.81 3.88 -2.49
C ASP A 135 -20.87 2.95 -3.71
N THR A 136 -20.07 3.21 -4.75
CA THR A 136 -20.03 2.40 -5.98
C THR A 136 -18.96 1.32 -5.93
N ASN A 137 -17.99 1.44 -5.04
CA ASN A 137 -16.91 0.48 -4.92
C ASN A 137 -17.42 -0.87 -4.36
N PRO A 138 -17.20 -2.00 -5.07
CA PRO A 138 -17.73 -3.30 -4.65
C PRO A 138 -17.17 -3.75 -3.29
N THR A 139 -15.94 -3.37 -2.94
CA THR A 139 -15.34 -3.71 -1.64
C THR A 139 -15.98 -2.90 -0.50
N VAL A 140 -16.32 -1.62 -0.74
CA VAL A 140 -17.05 -0.80 0.23
C VAL A 140 -18.42 -1.41 0.50
N ILE A 141 -19.14 -1.78 -0.55
CA ILE A 141 -20.46 -2.42 -0.46
C ILE A 141 -20.34 -3.72 0.34
N ALA A 142 -19.41 -4.61 -0.02
CA ALA A 142 -19.21 -5.89 0.64
C ALA A 142 -18.85 -5.75 2.13
N LEU A 143 -18.00 -4.79 2.49
CA LEU A 143 -17.67 -4.51 3.90
C LEU A 143 -18.87 -3.99 4.68
N ARG A 144 -19.64 -3.05 4.10
CA ARG A 144 -20.84 -2.52 4.75
C ARG A 144 -21.89 -3.61 4.94
N ASP A 145 -22.09 -4.47 3.95
CA ASP A 145 -23.05 -5.56 4.04
C ASP A 145 -22.59 -6.64 5.02
N THR A 146 -21.28 -6.88 5.14
CA THR A 146 -20.71 -7.72 6.20
C THR A 146 -21.00 -7.16 7.59
N ILE A 147 -20.81 -5.85 7.79
CA ILE A 147 -21.16 -5.18 9.06
C ILE A 147 -22.66 -5.30 9.32
N LYS A 148 -23.52 -5.03 8.34
CA LYS A 148 -24.99 -5.15 8.49
C LYS A 148 -25.41 -6.57 8.90
N ARG A 149 -24.87 -7.60 8.25
CA ARG A 149 -25.13 -9.02 8.59
C ARG A 149 -24.66 -9.36 10.00
N TRP A 150 -23.48 -8.89 10.38
CA TRP A 150 -22.98 -9.08 11.73
C TRP A 150 -23.89 -8.40 12.77
N VAL A 151 -24.29 -7.13 12.53
CA VAL A 151 -25.20 -6.38 13.40
C VAL A 151 -26.55 -7.09 13.53
N SER A 152 -27.09 -7.67 12.45
CA SER A 152 -28.39 -8.35 12.52
C SER A 152 -28.38 -9.54 13.48
N GLY A 153 -27.24 -10.24 13.58
CA GLY A 153 -27.00 -11.34 14.51
C GLY A 153 -26.82 -10.95 15.99
N LEU A 154 -26.68 -9.66 16.30
CA LEU A 154 -26.56 -9.20 17.70
C LEU A 154 -27.90 -9.23 18.45
N SER A 155 -27.84 -9.52 19.76
CA SER A 155 -28.99 -9.38 20.64
C SER A 155 -29.42 -7.92 20.74
N PHE A 156 -30.67 -7.68 21.14
CA PHE A 156 -31.21 -6.33 21.30
C PHE A 156 -30.31 -5.45 22.19
N TRP A 157 -29.87 -5.97 23.34
CA TRP A 157 -28.99 -5.25 24.27
C TRP A 157 -27.60 -5.00 23.70
N GLN A 158 -27.05 -5.95 22.94
CA GLN A 158 -25.76 -5.75 22.25
C GLN A 158 -25.86 -4.65 21.18
N LYS A 159 -26.98 -4.60 20.44
CA LYS A 159 -27.24 -3.53 19.46
C LYS A 159 -27.30 -2.16 20.14
N VAL A 160 -28.03 -2.05 21.24
CA VAL A 160 -28.13 -0.81 22.02
C VAL A 160 -26.77 -0.39 22.56
N ASN A 161 -26.03 -1.29 23.22
CA ASN A 161 -24.71 -1.00 23.79
C ASN A 161 -23.68 -0.59 22.72
N TRP A 162 -23.71 -1.24 21.55
CA TRP A 162 -22.85 -0.88 20.43
C TRP A 162 -23.22 0.51 19.87
N TRP A 163 -24.52 0.82 19.77
CA TRP A 163 -24.98 2.10 19.25
C TRP A 163 -24.71 3.27 20.20
N THR A 164 -24.97 3.13 21.49
CA THR A 164 -24.81 4.22 22.49
C THR A 164 -23.37 4.34 23.01
N GLY A 165 -22.70 3.23 23.24
CA GLY A 165 -21.40 3.20 23.92
C GLY A 165 -20.22 2.91 23.01
N LYS A 166 -20.43 2.57 21.73
CA LYS A 166 -19.41 1.95 20.86
C LYS A 166 -18.73 0.75 21.52
N ILE A 167 -19.42 0.08 22.46
CA ILE A 167 -18.89 -1.07 23.17
C ILE A 167 -19.01 -2.27 22.22
N GLU A 168 -17.85 -2.75 21.76
CA GLU A 168 -17.77 -3.90 20.87
C GLU A 168 -18.01 -5.18 21.70
N PRO A 169 -18.98 -6.04 21.32
CA PRO A 169 -19.17 -7.33 21.99
C PRO A 169 -17.88 -8.15 22.09
N ALA A 170 -17.72 -8.96 23.14
CA ALA A 170 -16.59 -9.88 23.21
C ALA A 170 -16.62 -10.86 22.03
N ASN A 171 -15.45 -11.15 21.44
CA ASN A 171 -15.30 -12.04 20.27
C ASN A 171 -16.00 -11.56 18.99
N CYS A 172 -16.06 -10.24 18.75
CA CYS A 172 -16.50 -9.69 17.45
C CYS A 172 -15.55 -10.12 16.34
N ARG A 173 -15.94 -11.09 15.51
CA ARG A 173 -15.22 -11.39 14.27
C ARG A 173 -16.22 -11.63 13.15
N PRO A 174 -16.63 -10.56 12.44
CA PRO A 174 -17.45 -10.70 11.24
C PRO A 174 -16.73 -11.59 10.23
N THR A 175 -17.42 -12.60 9.72
CA THR A 175 -16.91 -13.44 8.63
C THR A 175 -17.13 -12.73 7.31
N ILE A 176 -16.06 -12.52 6.54
CA ILE A 176 -16.16 -12.07 5.16
C ILE A 176 -16.26 -13.28 4.23
N ASP A 177 -17.01 -13.14 3.16
CA ASP A 177 -17.21 -14.12 2.08
C ASP A 177 -16.41 -13.77 0.82
N PHE A 178 -15.50 -12.81 0.94
CA PHE A 178 -14.64 -12.37 -0.14
C PHE A 178 -13.15 -12.42 0.24
N PRO A 179 -12.26 -12.53 -0.76
CA PRO A 179 -10.80 -12.38 -0.62
C PRO A 179 -10.39 -11.15 0.24
N PRO A 180 -9.72 -11.29 1.40
CA PRO A 180 -9.36 -10.12 2.22
C PRO A 180 -8.25 -9.27 1.58
N GLY A 181 -8.58 -8.00 1.32
CA GLY A 181 -7.65 -7.00 0.83
C GLY A 181 -7.27 -7.14 -0.65
N ASP A 182 -6.82 -6.02 -1.20
CA ASP A 182 -6.42 -5.82 -2.60
C ASP A 182 -4.94 -5.37 -2.66
N PHE A 183 -4.14 -6.08 -3.45
CA PHE A 183 -2.73 -5.74 -3.64
C PHE A 183 -2.51 -4.42 -4.38
N GLY A 184 -3.53 -3.87 -5.06
CA GLY A 184 -3.42 -2.64 -5.85
C GLY A 184 -2.59 -2.85 -7.11
N LEU A 185 -2.49 -4.09 -7.60
CA LEU A 185 -1.74 -4.45 -8.81
C LEU A 185 -2.47 -4.06 -10.10
N HIS A 186 -3.65 -3.44 -9.99
CA HIS A 186 -4.29 -2.75 -11.10
C HIS A 186 -3.44 -1.54 -11.49
N VAL A 187 -2.33 -1.80 -12.17
CA VAL A 187 -1.68 -0.85 -13.05
C VAL A 187 -2.77 -0.42 -14.01
N SER A 188 -3.21 0.84 -13.89
CA SER A 188 -3.99 1.47 -14.94
C SER A 188 -3.12 1.41 -16.18
N LEU A 189 -3.38 0.46 -17.07
CA LEU A 189 -2.95 0.62 -18.45
C LEU A 189 -3.52 1.99 -18.87
N PRO A 190 -2.70 2.90 -19.42
CA PRO A 190 -3.28 4.06 -20.06
C PRO A 190 -4.35 3.56 -21.04
N PRO A 191 -5.49 4.27 -21.18
CA PRO A 191 -6.48 3.89 -22.18
C PRO A 191 -5.75 3.68 -23.51
N PRO A 192 -6.07 2.63 -24.29
CA PRO A 192 -5.43 2.44 -25.59
C PRO A 192 -5.57 3.77 -26.33
N THR A 193 -4.44 4.40 -26.63
CA THR A 193 -4.43 5.61 -27.46
C THR A 193 -5.24 5.25 -28.69
N PRO A 194 -6.33 5.97 -29.01
CA PRO A 194 -7.08 5.68 -30.23
C PRO A 194 -6.07 5.70 -31.36
N ASP A 195 -5.93 4.57 -32.05
CA ASP A 195 -4.93 4.39 -33.08
C ASP A 195 -4.97 5.60 -34.01
N ALA A 196 -3.84 6.31 -34.11
CA ALA A 196 -3.66 7.43 -35.03
C ALA A 196 -3.67 6.98 -36.52
N SER A 197 -4.23 5.81 -36.80
CA SER A 197 -4.29 5.15 -38.09
C SER A 197 -5.65 5.32 -38.79
N ALA A 198 -6.62 6.01 -38.20
CA ALA A 198 -7.92 6.27 -38.83
C ALA A 198 -7.99 7.58 -39.65
N THR A 199 -6.86 8.09 -40.13
CA THR A 199 -6.83 9.27 -41.03
C THR A 199 -6.06 8.97 -42.31
N SER A 200 -6.54 8.03 -43.13
CA SER A 200 -6.27 8.10 -44.58
C SER A 200 -7.33 7.32 -45.35
N HIS A 201 -7.72 7.88 -46.49
CA HIS A 201 -8.64 7.35 -47.50
C HIS A 201 -10.14 7.50 -47.26
N HIS A 202 -10.66 8.70 -47.54
CA HIS A 202 -11.51 8.82 -48.73
C HIS A 202 -11.50 10.25 -49.28
N GLN A 203 -10.72 10.46 -50.34
CA GLN A 203 -10.90 11.57 -51.26
C GLN A 203 -11.06 10.98 -52.67
N ALA A 204 -12.05 11.51 -53.38
CA ALA A 204 -12.29 11.47 -54.83
C ALA A 204 -12.72 10.14 -55.49
N ALA A 205 -13.98 10.09 -55.91
CA ALA A 205 -14.34 9.72 -57.29
C ALA A 205 -15.76 10.22 -57.64
N VAL A 206 -15.78 11.16 -58.59
CA VAL A 206 -16.80 11.51 -59.61
C VAL A 206 -18.23 11.83 -59.17
#